data_AF-A0A7W1KD99-F1
#
_entry.id   AF-A0A7W1KD99-F1
#
_cell.length_a   1.000
_cell.length_b   1.000
_cell.length_c   1.000
_cell.angle_alpha   90.00
_cell.angle_beta   90.00
_cell.angle_gamma   90.00
#
_symmetry.space_group_name_H-M   'P 1'
#
loop_
_entity.id
_entity.type
_entity.pdbx_description
1 polymer ?
#
loop_
_entity_poly.entity_id
_entity_poly.type
_entity_poly.pdbx_seq_one_letter_code
_entity_poly.pdbx_strand_id
1 'polypeptide(L)'
;MAFQYTKYIFTQLFGDFNREELKKFLLLGVVLGHIIGIYAALAIVRDVLFKDIVGGEFIQRAQIISLISMIPLVLIYSKLVEKLSREALFSVLSIVYGFTSLVIAGLVFYLPRDFANGQADPSHMLGWVLYVFIQSFGSLFVALFWAFATDSTTPKSAEKGFLVVLMVGVLGRTFVPLLVTNLSLRFGMHFNVISNAWIFIFSGLLMFLIVPLVRVLKARVSPEQMIGFTEKRADTPAGEPGIFKGLTLILTQPYLIGILGIFFFQGLIGTELSSYFRTLARTQFPAPFERISYIGSYAFYVNIGIFLCFLFGIIILRRWRAVPALLVFMPLLFGLVALAFKYHAQTNLLFWLMVLSQAIAQMLYRSALRQLYVPTSSDVHFKSQAWIEVFGPGLAGLSSLNNSSFLLGGSILLWIVVALYVGKTYKKSVDSNTVVC
;
A
#
# COMPACT_ATOMS: atom_id res chain seq x y z
N MET A 1 9.40 21.39 31.66
CA MET A 1 9.35 22.17 30.40
C MET A 1 9.32 21.30 29.15
N ALA A 2 10.28 20.38 28.91
CA ALA A 2 10.31 19.55 27.70
C ALA A 2 8.98 18.82 27.41
N PHE A 3 8.37 18.18 28.42
CA PHE A 3 7.11 17.43 28.28
C PHE A 3 5.89 18.29 27.87
N GLN A 4 5.84 19.56 28.29
CA GLN A 4 4.77 20.49 27.89
C GLN A 4 4.92 20.93 26.43
N TYR A 5 6.16 21.17 25.97
CA TYR A 5 6.43 21.48 24.57
C TYR A 5 6.15 20.29 23.66
N THR A 6 6.51 19.06 24.06
CA THR A 6 6.19 17.86 23.29
C THR A 6 4.68 17.63 23.21
N LYS A 7 3.95 17.84 24.30
CA LYS A 7 2.48 17.74 24.32
C LYS A 7 1.83 18.80 23.43
N TYR A 8 2.30 20.04 23.48
CA TYR A 8 1.79 21.13 22.64
C TYR A 8 2.02 20.85 21.14
N ILE A 9 3.24 20.44 20.77
CA ILE A 9 3.58 20.09 19.39
C ILE A 9 2.75 18.87 18.94
N PHE A 10 2.57 17.86 19.78
CA PHE A 10 1.78 16.68 19.46
C PHE A 10 0.28 16.99 19.29
N THR A 11 -0.30 17.82 20.17
CA THR A 11 -1.69 18.30 20.04
C THR A 11 -1.89 19.15 18.80
N GLN A 12 -0.88 19.94 18.39
CA GLN A 12 -0.92 20.69 17.14
C GLN A 12 -0.78 19.79 15.90
N LEU A 13 0.08 18.76 15.97
CA LEU A 13 0.34 17.82 14.88
C LEU A 13 -0.83 16.86 14.65
N PHE A 14 -1.39 16.25 15.69
CA PHE A 14 -2.38 15.18 15.55
C PHE A 14 -3.77 15.57 16.09
N GLY A 15 -3.90 16.68 16.80
CA GLY A 15 -5.12 17.08 17.50
C GLY A 15 -5.16 16.61 18.95
N ASP A 16 -6.19 17.03 19.71
CA ASP A 16 -6.38 16.50 21.07
C ASP A 16 -6.79 15.02 21.02
N PHE A 17 -5.93 14.19 21.60
CA PHE A 17 -6.17 12.76 21.86
C PHE A 17 -6.33 12.53 23.35
N ASN A 18 -7.27 11.65 23.71
CA ASN A 18 -7.21 11.00 25.01
C ASN A 18 -6.04 9.98 25.03
N ARG A 19 -5.45 9.74 26.20
CA ARG A 19 -4.32 8.79 26.35
C ARG A 19 -4.69 7.38 25.87
N GLU A 20 -5.89 6.92 26.19
CA GLU A 20 -6.39 5.60 25.76
C GLU A 20 -6.69 5.56 24.25
N GLU A 21 -7.16 6.67 23.68
CA GLU A 21 -7.40 6.80 22.24
C GLU A 21 -6.08 6.74 21.46
N LEU A 22 -5.05 7.47 21.90
CA LEU A 22 -3.72 7.41 21.29
C LEU A 22 -3.11 6.01 21.39
N LYS A 23 -3.24 5.35 22.55
CA LYS A 23 -2.76 3.99 22.77
C LYS A 23 -3.39 3.00 21.79
N LYS A 24 -4.71 3.10 21.56
CA LYS A 24 -5.41 2.31 20.54
C LYS A 24 -4.81 2.51 19.15
N PHE A 25 -4.62 3.75 18.71
CA PHE A 25 -4.09 4.01 17.37
C PHE A 25 -2.62 3.62 17.21
N LEU A 26 -1.80 3.73 18.26
CA LEU A 26 -0.44 3.20 18.25
C LEU A 26 -0.44 1.68 18.08
N LEU A 27 -1.28 0.95 18.83
CA LEU A 27 -1.37 -0.51 18.72
C LEU A 27 -1.93 -0.93 17.35
N LEU A 28 -2.95 -0.25 16.82
CA LEU A 28 -3.43 -0.44 15.44
C LEU A 28 -2.30 -0.19 14.43
N GLY A 29 -1.49 0.84 14.65
CA GLY A 29 -0.30 1.14 13.86
C GLY A 29 0.74 0.03 13.89
N VAL A 30 0.98 -0.59 15.04
CA VAL A 30 1.90 -1.73 15.18
C VAL A 30 1.35 -2.96 14.42
N VAL A 31 0.04 -3.24 14.52
CA VAL A 31 -0.60 -4.32 13.75
C VAL A 31 -0.46 -4.07 12.25
N LEU A 32 -0.80 -2.87 11.77
CA LEU A 32 -0.64 -2.53 10.36
C LEU A 32 0.82 -2.61 9.92
N GLY A 33 1.74 -2.05 10.71
CA GLY A 33 3.17 -2.05 10.44
C GLY A 33 3.76 -3.45 10.32
N HIS A 34 3.30 -4.37 11.17
CA HIS A 34 3.67 -5.78 11.10
C HIS A 34 3.16 -6.43 9.82
N ILE A 35 1.88 -6.23 9.47
CA ILE A 35 1.26 -6.76 8.24
C ILE A 35 1.99 -6.24 6.99
N ILE A 36 2.13 -4.92 6.84
CA ILE A 36 2.75 -4.34 5.64
C ILE A 36 4.26 -4.57 5.61
N GLY A 37 4.88 -4.76 6.78
CA GLY A 37 6.27 -5.16 6.94
C GLY A 37 6.55 -6.56 6.40
N ILE A 38 5.69 -7.54 6.75
CA ILE A 38 5.75 -8.90 6.18
C ILE A 38 5.57 -8.84 4.67
N TYR A 39 4.57 -8.11 4.19
CA TYR A 39 4.34 -7.95 2.75
C TYR A 39 5.55 -7.33 2.05
N ALA A 40 6.16 -6.30 2.63
CA ALA A 40 7.34 -5.67 2.06
C ALA A 40 8.55 -6.62 2.02
N ALA A 41 8.73 -7.47 3.03
CA ALA A 41 9.78 -8.49 3.03
C ALA A 41 9.57 -9.52 1.91
N LEU A 42 8.35 -10.02 1.77
CA LEU A 42 7.98 -10.95 0.70
C LEU A 42 8.06 -10.30 -0.69
N ALA A 43 7.66 -9.04 -0.82
CA ALA A 43 7.70 -8.32 -2.10
C ALA A 43 9.14 -8.16 -2.63
N ILE A 44 10.16 -8.09 -1.76
CA ILE A 44 11.57 -8.05 -2.18
C ILE A 44 11.95 -9.33 -2.93
N VAL A 45 11.59 -10.50 -2.41
CA VAL A 45 11.92 -11.79 -3.04
C VAL A 45 10.99 -12.16 -4.18
N ARG A 46 9.75 -11.65 -4.18
CA ARG A 46 8.75 -11.94 -5.22
C ARG A 46 9.31 -11.70 -6.62
N ASP A 47 9.81 -10.50 -6.89
CA ASP A 47 10.26 -10.12 -8.22
C ASP A 47 11.61 -10.76 -8.58
N VAL A 48 12.43 -11.12 -7.59
CA VAL A 48 13.71 -11.81 -7.78
C VAL A 48 13.46 -13.27 -8.15
N LEU A 49 12.74 -14.01 -7.29
CA LEU A 49 12.43 -15.42 -7.54
C LEU A 49 11.59 -15.62 -8.78
N PHE A 50 10.66 -14.71 -9.08
CA PHE A 50 9.89 -14.82 -10.31
C PHE A 50 10.79 -14.71 -11.56
N LYS A 51 11.77 -13.79 -11.57
CA LYS A 51 12.74 -13.68 -12.66
C LYS A 51 13.59 -14.94 -12.80
N ASP A 52 14.02 -15.49 -11.69
CA ASP A 52 14.91 -16.65 -11.67
C ASP A 52 14.17 -17.93 -12.09
N ILE A 53 12.89 -18.08 -11.75
CA ILE A 53 12.09 -19.30 -12.02
C ILE A 53 11.41 -19.25 -13.39
N VAL A 54 10.78 -18.12 -13.73
CA VAL A 54 9.86 -17.97 -14.89
C VAL A 54 10.46 -17.09 -15.97
N GLY A 55 11.24 -16.08 -15.59
CA GLY A 55 11.86 -15.12 -16.50
C GLY A 55 11.32 -13.70 -16.33
N GLY A 56 12.20 -12.70 -16.49
CA GLY A 56 11.85 -11.29 -16.25
C GLY A 56 10.85 -10.69 -17.24
N GLU A 57 10.81 -11.21 -18.47
CA GLU A 57 9.86 -10.83 -19.52
C GLU A 57 8.39 -11.05 -19.09
N PHE A 58 8.16 -12.02 -18.18
CA PHE A 58 6.83 -12.44 -17.77
C PHE A 58 6.29 -11.70 -16.54
N ILE A 59 7.07 -10.80 -15.92
CA ILE A 59 6.64 -10.08 -14.71
C ILE A 59 5.33 -9.32 -14.94
N GLN A 60 5.22 -8.64 -16.07
CA GLN A 60 4.01 -7.88 -16.40
C GLN A 60 2.81 -8.83 -16.52
N ARG A 61 2.97 -9.97 -17.21
CA ARG A 61 1.92 -11.00 -17.28
C ARG A 61 1.55 -11.54 -15.90
N ALA A 62 2.51 -11.68 -14.99
CA ALA A 62 2.27 -12.13 -13.61
C ALA A 62 1.43 -11.12 -12.82
N GLN A 63 1.62 -9.83 -13.04
CA GLN A 63 0.76 -8.79 -12.47
C GLN A 63 -0.68 -8.92 -12.97
N ILE A 64 -0.89 -9.17 -14.27
CA ILE A 64 -2.23 -9.38 -14.85
C ILE A 64 -2.90 -10.60 -14.23
N ILE A 65 -2.20 -11.74 -14.25
CA ILE A 65 -2.70 -13.00 -13.70
C ILE A 65 -3.01 -12.84 -12.21
N SER A 66 -2.17 -12.12 -11.47
CA SER A 66 -2.42 -11.83 -10.06
C SER A 66 -3.63 -10.95 -9.83
N LEU A 67 -3.87 -9.95 -10.68
CA LEU A 67 -5.04 -9.08 -10.57
C LEU A 67 -6.33 -9.86 -10.89
N ILE A 68 -6.31 -10.72 -11.91
CA ILE A 68 -7.44 -11.62 -12.22
C ILE A 68 -7.66 -12.62 -11.09
N SER A 69 -6.58 -13.21 -10.55
CA SER A 69 -6.65 -14.17 -9.45
C SER A 69 -7.16 -13.57 -8.14
N MET A 70 -7.05 -12.24 -7.96
CA MET A 70 -7.69 -11.58 -6.81
C MET A 70 -9.21 -11.68 -6.84
N ILE A 71 -9.85 -11.76 -8.01
CA ILE A 71 -11.33 -11.82 -8.11
C ILE A 71 -11.91 -13.02 -7.33
N PRO A 72 -11.52 -14.28 -7.62
CA PRO A 72 -12.02 -15.43 -6.86
C PRO A 72 -11.58 -15.39 -5.39
N LEU A 73 -10.37 -14.90 -5.08
CA LEU A 73 -9.88 -14.79 -3.70
C LEU A 73 -10.71 -13.81 -2.88
N VAL A 74 -11.07 -12.66 -3.45
CA VAL A 74 -11.93 -11.67 -2.80
C VAL A 74 -13.35 -12.22 -2.60
N LEU A 75 -13.89 -13.00 -3.55
CA LEU A 75 -15.19 -13.66 -3.38
C LEU A 75 -15.18 -14.64 -2.20
N ILE A 76 -14.13 -15.45 -2.07
CA ILE A 76 -13.95 -16.37 -0.94
C ILE A 76 -13.81 -15.57 0.36
N TYR A 77 -12.97 -14.54 0.36
CA TYR A 77 -12.75 -13.66 1.50
C TYR A 77 -14.05 -13.02 1.99
N SER A 78 -14.91 -12.52 1.10
CA SER A 78 -16.19 -11.93 1.48
C SER A 78 -17.14 -12.93 2.11
N LYS A 79 -17.21 -14.17 1.57
CA LYS A 79 -17.99 -15.24 2.21
C LYS A 79 -17.46 -15.59 3.60
N LEU A 80 -16.14 -15.52 3.81
CA LEU A 80 -15.53 -15.74 5.13
C LEU A 80 -15.84 -14.60 6.10
N VAL A 81 -15.82 -13.36 5.62
CA VAL A 81 -16.20 -12.16 6.40
C VAL A 81 -17.64 -12.23 6.90
N GLU A 82 -18.56 -12.76 6.11
CA GLU A 82 -19.97 -12.91 6.50
C GLU A 82 -20.18 -13.95 7.60
N LYS A 83 -19.32 -14.98 7.66
CA LYS A 83 -19.48 -16.12 8.57
C LYS A 83 -18.65 -16.01 9.84
N LEU A 84 -17.55 -15.26 9.81
CA LEU A 84 -16.57 -15.24 10.88
C LEU A 84 -16.44 -13.84 11.47
N SER A 85 -16.24 -13.77 12.79
CA SER A 85 -15.83 -12.53 13.43
C SER A 85 -14.46 -12.08 12.88
N ARG A 86 -14.19 -10.77 12.91
CA ARG A 86 -12.91 -10.21 12.40
C ARG A 86 -11.68 -10.88 13.04
N GLU A 87 -11.76 -11.20 14.34
CA GLU A 87 -10.69 -11.88 15.06
C GLU A 87 -10.50 -13.33 14.61
N ALA A 88 -11.61 -14.06 14.42
CA ALA A 88 -11.55 -15.41 13.86
C ALA A 88 -10.96 -15.38 12.45
N LEU A 89 -11.31 -14.37 11.64
CA LEU A 89 -10.79 -14.21 10.30
C LEU A 89 -9.29 -13.88 10.28
N PHE A 90 -8.80 -13.04 11.19
CA PHE A 90 -7.35 -12.84 11.40
C PHE A 90 -6.66 -14.17 11.73
N SER A 91 -7.27 -14.98 12.59
CA SER A 91 -6.73 -16.27 12.98
C SER A 91 -6.66 -17.25 11.81
N VAL A 92 -7.76 -17.41 11.06
CA VAL A 92 -7.84 -18.30 9.90
C VAL A 92 -6.85 -17.88 8.82
N LEU A 93 -6.82 -16.58 8.45
CA LEU A 93 -5.90 -16.10 7.43
C LEU A 93 -4.44 -16.24 7.87
N SER A 94 -4.10 -15.92 9.12
CA SER A 94 -2.74 -16.09 9.64
C SER A 94 -2.28 -17.55 9.58
N ILE A 95 -3.15 -18.50 9.89
CA ILE A 95 -2.83 -19.92 9.83
C ILE A 95 -2.63 -20.38 8.39
N VAL A 96 -3.59 -20.06 7.50
CA VAL A 96 -3.54 -20.45 6.09
C VAL A 96 -2.32 -19.85 5.40
N TYR A 97 -2.09 -18.54 5.52
CA TYR A 97 -0.95 -17.88 4.89
C TYR A 97 0.38 -18.25 5.54
N GLY A 98 0.43 -18.38 6.86
CA GLY A 98 1.63 -18.81 7.59
C GLY A 98 2.08 -20.21 7.18
N PHE A 99 1.15 -21.17 7.13
CA PHE A 99 1.45 -22.53 6.68
C PHE A 99 1.81 -22.58 5.19
N THR A 100 1.06 -21.88 4.34
CA THR A 100 1.37 -21.79 2.90
C THR A 100 2.76 -21.21 2.66
N SER A 101 3.18 -20.20 3.44
CA SER A 101 4.54 -19.64 3.39
C SER A 101 5.60 -20.69 3.73
N LEU A 102 5.37 -21.54 4.73
CA LEU A 102 6.29 -22.64 5.09
C LEU A 102 6.34 -23.73 4.02
N VAL A 103 5.20 -24.06 3.40
CA VAL A 103 5.16 -24.99 2.26
C VAL A 103 5.94 -24.42 1.08
N ILE A 104 5.74 -23.15 0.74
CA ILE A 104 6.51 -22.47 -0.32
C ILE A 104 8.00 -22.49 0.02
N ALA A 105 8.38 -22.22 1.27
CA ALA A 105 9.78 -22.32 1.70
C ALA A 105 10.35 -23.72 1.44
N GLY A 106 9.61 -24.77 1.81
CA GLY A 106 9.98 -26.16 1.52
C GLY A 106 10.16 -26.41 0.02
N LEU A 107 9.21 -26.01 -0.81
CA LEU A 107 9.29 -26.15 -2.26
C LEU A 107 10.48 -25.38 -2.85
N VAL A 108 10.82 -24.21 -2.31
CA VAL A 108 12.00 -23.43 -2.72
C VAL A 108 13.31 -24.10 -2.30
N PHE A 109 13.35 -24.82 -1.17
CA PHE A 109 14.51 -25.64 -0.81
C PHE A 109 14.70 -26.85 -1.73
N TYR A 110 13.62 -27.46 -2.20
CA TYR A 110 13.64 -28.66 -3.04
C TYR A 110 13.72 -28.38 -4.55
N LEU A 111 13.64 -27.10 -4.97
CA LEU A 111 13.84 -26.70 -6.36
C LEU A 111 15.20 -27.25 -6.85
N PRO A 112 15.24 -28.04 -7.95
CA PRO A 112 16.47 -28.59 -8.49
C PRO A 112 17.54 -27.52 -8.72
N ARG A 113 18.81 -27.86 -8.49
CA ARG A 113 19.95 -26.95 -8.73
C ARG A 113 20.06 -26.51 -10.19
N ASP A 114 19.29 -27.10 -11.10
CA ASP A 114 19.24 -26.76 -12.52
C ASP A 114 18.73 -25.33 -12.79
N PHE A 115 17.99 -24.72 -11.86
CA PHE A 115 17.66 -23.28 -11.91
C PHE A 115 18.85 -22.36 -11.63
N ALA A 116 19.87 -22.86 -10.91
CA ALA A 116 21.14 -22.15 -10.76
C ALA A 116 21.94 -22.12 -12.07
N ASN A 117 21.58 -22.95 -13.06
CA ASN A 117 22.17 -22.97 -14.40
C ASN A 117 21.48 -22.00 -15.39
N GLY A 118 20.50 -21.20 -14.94
CA GLY A 118 19.99 -20.03 -15.67
C GLY A 118 18.93 -20.29 -16.74
N GLN A 119 18.28 -21.47 -16.76
CA GLN A 119 17.15 -21.71 -17.66
C GLN A 119 15.83 -21.38 -16.98
N ALA A 120 15.47 -20.09 -17.01
CA ALA A 120 14.12 -19.67 -16.65
C ALA A 120 13.10 -20.28 -17.63
N ASP A 121 12.07 -20.94 -17.10
CA ASP A 121 11.02 -21.57 -17.92
C ASP A 121 9.63 -21.14 -17.43
N PRO A 122 8.83 -20.51 -18.30
CA PRO A 122 7.47 -20.07 -18.00
C PRO A 122 6.52 -21.18 -17.55
N SER A 123 6.80 -22.44 -17.86
CA SER A 123 5.99 -23.61 -17.48
C SER A 123 5.97 -23.85 -15.96
N HIS A 124 6.94 -23.31 -15.22
CA HIS A 124 7.05 -23.50 -13.78
C HIS A 124 5.99 -22.73 -12.99
N MET A 125 4.92 -23.45 -12.65
CA MET A 125 3.77 -22.93 -11.89
C MET A 125 4.15 -22.30 -10.55
N LEU A 126 5.26 -22.71 -9.93
CA LEU A 126 5.67 -22.21 -8.61
C LEU A 126 5.88 -20.70 -8.61
N GLY A 127 6.54 -20.14 -9.64
CA GLY A 127 6.76 -18.70 -9.73
C GLY A 127 5.45 -17.91 -9.81
N TRP A 128 4.50 -18.39 -10.63
CA TRP A 128 3.17 -17.80 -10.76
C TRP A 128 2.37 -17.86 -9.45
N VAL A 129 2.31 -19.04 -8.81
CA VAL A 129 1.60 -19.23 -7.53
C VAL A 129 2.20 -18.36 -6.43
N LEU A 130 3.52 -18.30 -6.32
CA LEU A 130 4.24 -17.46 -5.36
C LEU A 130 3.93 -15.97 -5.57
N TYR A 131 3.88 -15.52 -6.83
CA TYR A 131 3.53 -14.14 -7.15
C TYR A 131 2.11 -13.79 -6.66
N VAL A 132 1.13 -14.64 -6.97
CA VAL A 132 -0.26 -14.47 -6.53
C VAL A 132 -0.38 -14.53 -5.01
N PHE A 133 0.31 -15.48 -4.37
CA PHE A 133 0.34 -15.63 -2.92
C PHE A 133 0.79 -14.33 -2.23
N ILE A 134 1.94 -13.79 -2.62
CA ILE A 134 2.51 -12.58 -2.02
C ILE A 134 1.60 -11.38 -2.25
N GLN A 135 1.08 -11.23 -3.47
CA GLN A 135 0.17 -10.13 -3.79
C GLN A 135 -1.13 -10.23 -2.98
N SER A 136 -1.71 -11.42 -2.89
CA SER A 136 -2.96 -11.67 -2.16
C SER A 136 -2.84 -11.35 -0.67
N PHE A 137 -1.71 -11.68 -0.06
CA PHE A 137 -1.43 -11.34 1.34
C PHE A 137 -1.49 -9.82 1.55
N GLY A 138 -0.80 -9.06 0.69
CA GLY A 138 -0.75 -7.59 0.75
C GLY A 138 -2.11 -6.92 0.58
N SER A 139 -3.04 -7.55 -0.14
CA SER A 139 -4.40 -7.02 -0.35
C SER A 139 -5.37 -7.44 0.76
N LEU A 140 -5.47 -8.74 1.05
CA LEU A 140 -6.49 -9.28 1.97
C LEU A 140 -6.25 -8.89 3.43
N PHE A 141 -5.01 -8.95 3.93
CA PHE A 141 -4.72 -8.58 5.31
C PHE A 141 -4.87 -7.08 5.55
N VAL A 142 -4.51 -6.25 4.57
CA VAL A 142 -4.69 -4.79 4.66
C VAL A 142 -6.17 -4.44 4.64
N ALA A 143 -6.97 -5.09 3.78
CA ALA A 143 -8.42 -4.92 3.77
C ALA A 143 -9.07 -5.36 5.09
N LEU A 144 -8.67 -6.52 5.64
CA LEU A 144 -9.14 -7.00 6.94
C LEU A 144 -8.77 -6.05 8.08
N PHE A 145 -7.54 -5.54 8.07
CA PHE A 145 -7.09 -4.54 9.02
C PHE A 145 -7.95 -3.30 8.98
N TRP A 146 -8.17 -2.72 7.79
CA TRP A 146 -8.97 -1.50 7.70
C TRP A 146 -10.41 -1.73 8.09
N ALA A 147 -11.02 -2.85 7.70
CA ALA A 147 -12.36 -3.22 8.15
C ALA A 147 -12.44 -3.30 9.69
N PHE A 148 -11.47 -3.97 10.33
CA PHE A 148 -11.41 -4.03 11.79
C PHE A 148 -11.17 -2.64 12.45
N ALA A 149 -10.30 -1.82 11.86
CA ALA A 149 -9.98 -0.50 12.38
C ALA A 149 -11.17 0.47 12.26
N THR A 150 -11.94 0.40 11.16
CA THR A 150 -13.15 1.21 10.96
C THR A 150 -14.29 0.73 11.84
N ASP A 151 -14.48 -0.59 11.96
CA ASP A 151 -15.55 -1.18 12.77
C ASP A 151 -15.37 -0.87 14.27
N SER A 152 -14.14 -0.58 14.71
CA SER A 152 -13.82 -0.24 16.10
C SER A 152 -13.68 1.25 16.37
N THR A 153 -13.82 2.14 15.38
CA THR A 153 -13.47 3.57 15.51
C THR A 153 -14.57 4.51 15.03
N THR A 154 -14.84 5.57 15.80
CA THR A 154 -15.80 6.60 15.38
C THR A 154 -15.21 7.52 14.29
N PRO A 155 -16.04 8.10 13.39
CA PRO A 155 -15.54 8.93 12.28
C PRO A 155 -14.65 10.10 12.73
N LYS A 156 -15.05 10.78 13.81
CA LYS A 156 -14.30 11.92 14.38
C LYS A 156 -12.94 11.51 14.93
N SER A 157 -12.83 10.31 15.51
CA SER A 157 -11.58 9.74 16.02
C SER A 157 -10.70 9.23 14.88
N ALA A 158 -11.30 8.61 13.86
CA ALA A 158 -10.61 8.05 12.70
C ALA A 158 -9.85 9.10 11.86
N GLU A 159 -10.42 10.31 11.72
CA GLU A 159 -9.81 11.41 10.96
C GLU A 159 -8.37 11.70 11.41
N LYS A 160 -8.16 11.73 12.72
CA LYS A 160 -6.85 12.01 13.33
C LYS A 160 -6.06 10.72 13.55
N GLY A 161 -6.70 9.70 14.10
CA GLY A 161 -6.03 8.49 14.58
C GLY A 161 -5.47 7.61 13.47
N PHE A 162 -6.14 7.52 12.33
CA PHE A 162 -5.64 6.69 11.23
C PHE A 162 -4.38 7.25 10.57
N LEU A 163 -4.08 8.55 10.73
CA LEU A 163 -2.79 9.10 10.29
C LEU A 163 -1.65 8.61 11.19
N VAL A 164 -1.89 8.51 12.50
CA VAL A 164 -0.95 7.88 13.46
C VAL A 164 -0.72 6.41 13.09
N VAL A 165 -1.80 5.67 12.77
CA VAL A 165 -1.72 4.29 12.31
C VAL A 165 -0.83 4.15 11.07
N LEU A 166 -1.03 5.00 10.06
CA LEU A 166 -0.22 5.00 8.84
C LEU A 166 1.25 5.35 9.12
N MET A 167 1.51 6.33 9.98
CA MET A 167 2.86 6.73 10.37
C MET A 167 3.63 5.58 11.03
N VAL A 168 3.03 4.91 12.02
CA VAL A 168 3.63 3.72 12.65
C VAL A 168 3.74 2.57 11.66
N GLY A 169 2.74 2.41 10.78
CA GLY A 169 2.75 1.41 9.71
C GLY A 169 4.01 1.49 8.86
N VAL A 170 4.40 2.69 8.42
CA VAL A 170 5.58 2.93 7.58
C VAL A 170 6.89 2.54 8.29
N LEU A 171 6.96 2.67 9.62
CA LEU A 171 8.10 2.16 10.38
C LEU A 171 8.17 0.63 10.28
N GLY A 172 7.03 -0.06 10.44
CA GLY A 172 6.96 -1.51 10.25
C GLY A 172 7.37 -1.95 8.82
N ARG A 173 6.92 -1.22 7.80
CA ARG A 173 7.34 -1.41 6.39
C ARG A 173 8.85 -1.29 6.19
N THR A 174 9.55 -0.57 7.06
CA THR A 174 10.99 -0.34 6.97
C THR A 174 11.77 -1.36 7.79
N PHE A 175 11.41 -1.53 9.06
CA PHE A 175 12.17 -2.34 10.00
C PHE A 175 11.93 -3.84 9.87
N VAL A 176 10.73 -4.28 9.49
CA VAL A 176 10.45 -5.73 9.35
C VAL A 176 11.24 -6.35 8.19
N PRO A 177 11.29 -5.77 6.97
CA PRO A 177 12.14 -6.30 5.90
C PRO A 177 13.63 -6.29 6.26
N LEU A 178 14.09 -5.25 6.97
CA LEU A 178 15.47 -5.21 7.47
C LEU A 178 15.72 -6.35 8.45
N LEU A 179 14.82 -6.61 9.40
CA LEU A 179 14.92 -7.72 10.33
C LEU A 179 14.96 -9.07 9.60
N VAL A 180 13.99 -9.32 8.71
CA VAL A 180 13.89 -10.58 7.95
C VAL A 180 15.11 -10.80 7.07
N THR A 181 15.59 -9.78 6.38
CA THR A 181 16.78 -9.87 5.51
C THR A 181 18.04 -10.12 6.33
N ASN A 182 18.26 -9.39 7.42
CA ASN A 182 19.44 -9.57 8.28
C ASN A 182 19.45 -10.93 8.98
N LEU A 183 18.29 -11.40 9.45
CA LEU A 183 18.16 -12.74 10.00
C LEU A 183 18.53 -13.78 8.95
N SER A 184 17.96 -13.66 7.75
CA SER A 184 18.29 -14.57 6.65
C SER A 184 19.80 -14.57 6.36
N LEU A 185 20.47 -13.41 6.32
CA LEU A 185 21.92 -13.29 6.04
C LEU A 185 22.78 -14.10 7.02
N ARG A 186 22.43 -14.08 8.31
CA ARG A 186 23.14 -14.80 9.37
C ARG A 186 23.04 -16.32 9.26
N PHE A 187 22.02 -16.83 8.58
CA PHE A 187 21.84 -18.26 8.30
C PHE A 187 22.50 -18.70 6.98
N GLY A 188 23.45 -17.92 6.43
CA GLY A 188 24.37 -18.36 5.37
C GLY A 188 24.01 -17.93 3.94
N MET A 189 23.48 -16.72 3.74
CA MET A 189 23.13 -16.24 2.39
C MET A 189 24.34 -15.75 1.59
N HIS A 190 24.68 -16.49 0.54
CA HIS A 190 25.09 -15.89 -0.72
C HIS A 190 23.85 -15.86 -1.63
N PHE A 191 23.65 -14.79 -2.43
CA PHE A 191 22.49 -14.51 -3.28
C PHE A 191 22.15 -15.64 -4.29
N ASN A 192 21.66 -16.78 -3.80
CA ASN A 192 21.29 -17.96 -4.58
C ASN A 192 19.82 -18.30 -4.25
N VAL A 193 19.10 -18.92 -5.19
CA VAL A 193 17.65 -19.23 -5.06
C VAL A 193 17.28 -19.92 -3.73
N ILE A 194 18.15 -20.80 -3.23
CA ILE A 194 18.00 -21.54 -1.96
C ILE A 194 18.04 -20.60 -0.73
N SER A 195 18.74 -19.47 -0.78
CA SER A 195 18.83 -18.52 0.33
C SER A 195 17.53 -17.73 0.54
N ASN A 196 16.67 -17.62 -0.48
CA ASN A 196 15.40 -16.89 -0.40
C ASN A 196 14.30 -17.67 0.35
N ALA A 197 14.45 -18.99 0.55
CA ALA A 197 13.49 -19.80 1.31
C ALA A 197 13.39 -19.36 2.79
N TRP A 198 14.48 -18.89 3.39
CA TRP A 198 14.50 -18.36 4.76
C TRP A 198 13.58 -17.15 4.94
N ILE A 199 13.46 -16.31 3.93
CA ILE A 199 12.56 -15.14 3.96
C ILE A 199 11.11 -15.60 4.06
N PHE A 200 10.73 -16.71 3.42
CA PHE A 200 9.39 -17.31 3.57
C PHE A 200 9.19 -17.97 4.93
N ILE A 201 10.22 -18.60 5.50
CA ILE A 201 10.15 -19.14 6.87
C ILE A 201 9.90 -18.02 7.86
N PHE A 202 10.75 -16.99 7.89
CA PHE A 202 10.60 -15.90 8.84
C PHE A 202 9.30 -15.13 8.61
N SER A 203 8.91 -14.88 7.36
CA SER A 203 7.63 -14.24 7.05
C SER A 203 6.45 -15.09 7.53
N GLY A 204 6.48 -16.41 7.34
CA GLY A 204 5.45 -17.33 7.84
C GLY A 204 5.33 -17.32 9.36
N LEU A 205 6.47 -17.35 10.07
CA LEU A 205 6.51 -17.20 11.52
C LEU A 205 5.93 -15.86 11.99
N LEU A 206 6.28 -14.76 11.32
CA LEU A 206 5.72 -13.45 11.61
C LEU A 206 4.21 -13.38 11.33
N MET A 207 3.68 -14.10 10.33
CA MET A 207 2.24 -14.16 10.07
C MET A 207 1.45 -14.78 11.22
N PHE A 208 2.00 -15.81 11.88
CA PHE A 208 1.38 -16.39 13.09
C PHE A 208 1.35 -15.38 14.25
N LEU A 209 2.31 -14.45 14.33
CA LEU A 209 2.34 -13.38 15.35
C LEU A 209 1.29 -12.29 15.17
N ILE A 210 0.58 -12.23 14.04
CA ILE A 210 -0.52 -11.26 13.85
C ILE A 210 -1.63 -11.50 14.87
N VAL A 211 -1.99 -12.76 15.14
CA VAL A 211 -3.06 -13.14 16.08
C VAL A 211 -2.80 -12.68 17.52
N PRO A 212 -1.66 -13.02 18.15
CA PRO A 212 -1.38 -12.54 19.51
C PRO A 212 -1.30 -11.01 19.56
N LEU A 213 -0.83 -10.35 18.49
CA LEU A 213 -0.78 -8.89 18.44
C LEU A 213 -2.20 -8.27 18.44
N VAL A 214 -3.13 -8.83 17.67
CA VAL A 214 -4.55 -8.42 17.69
C VAL A 214 -5.19 -8.69 19.07
N ARG A 215 -4.87 -9.82 19.72
CA ARG A 215 -5.35 -10.11 21.08
C ARG A 215 -4.79 -9.14 22.12
N VAL A 216 -3.51 -8.81 22.05
CA VAL A 216 -2.89 -7.78 22.91
C VAL A 216 -3.57 -6.44 22.70
N LEU A 217 -3.87 -6.06 21.45
CA LEU A 217 -4.63 -4.85 21.16
C LEU A 217 -6.00 -4.85 21.86
N LYS A 218 -6.77 -5.93 21.76
CA LYS A 218 -8.08 -6.03 22.44
C LYS A 218 -7.97 -6.05 23.97
N ALA A 219 -6.94 -6.70 24.52
CA ALA A 219 -6.73 -6.78 25.96
C ALA A 219 -6.23 -5.46 26.57
N ARG A 220 -5.53 -4.62 25.78
CA ARG A 220 -4.90 -3.38 26.25
C ARG A 220 -5.72 -2.12 25.96
N VAL A 221 -6.71 -2.19 25.08
CA VAL A 221 -7.61 -1.08 24.76
C VAL A 221 -8.94 -1.30 25.47
N SER A 222 -9.48 -0.26 26.12
CA SER A 222 -10.77 -0.38 26.81
C SER A 222 -11.91 -0.69 25.82
N PRO A 223 -12.92 -1.50 26.22
CA PRO A 223 -14.06 -1.83 25.35
C PRO A 223 -14.77 -0.59 24.82
N GLU A 224 -14.89 0.48 25.62
CA GLU A 224 -15.49 1.76 25.24
C GLU A 224 -14.80 2.43 24.05
N GLN A 225 -13.48 2.26 23.91
CA GLN A 225 -12.71 2.80 22.78
C GLN A 225 -12.80 1.92 21.54
N MET A 226 -13.38 0.72 21.64
CA MET A 226 -13.55 -0.25 20.55
C MET A 226 -14.97 -0.24 19.97
N ILE A 227 -15.84 0.64 20.46
CA ILE A 227 -17.19 0.85 19.91
C ILE A 227 -17.09 1.73 18.66
N GLY A 228 -17.40 1.14 17.50
CA GLY A 228 -17.52 1.85 16.24
C GLY A 228 -18.88 2.52 16.05
N PHE A 229 -19.04 3.19 14.89
CA PHE A 229 -20.29 3.86 14.53
C PHE A 229 -21.45 2.89 14.24
N THR A 230 -21.15 1.66 13.84
CA THR A 230 -22.11 0.67 13.33
C THR A 230 -23.06 0.13 14.40
N GLU A 231 -22.66 0.11 15.68
CA GLU A 231 -23.54 -0.33 16.79
C GLU A 231 -24.75 0.59 17.00
N LYS A 232 -24.71 1.85 16.55
CA LYS A 232 -25.85 2.78 16.68
C LYS A 232 -26.87 2.67 15.54
N ARG A 233 -26.61 1.88 14.50
CA ARG A 233 -27.48 1.75 13.31
C ARG A 233 -28.09 0.35 13.25
N ALA A 234 -28.83 -0.02 14.28
CA ALA A 234 -29.51 -1.33 14.38
C ALA A 234 -30.71 -1.50 13.43
N ASP A 235 -31.18 -0.44 12.73
CA ASP A 235 -32.46 -0.46 12.00
C ASP A 235 -32.36 -0.26 10.47
N THR A 236 -31.24 -0.60 9.83
CA THR A 236 -31.21 -0.68 8.35
C THR A 236 -31.01 -2.15 7.96
N PRO A 237 -31.91 -2.77 7.17
CA PRO A 237 -31.71 -4.14 6.73
C PRO A 237 -30.35 -4.23 6.05
N ALA A 238 -29.58 -5.24 6.42
CA ALA A 238 -28.27 -5.55 5.86
C ALA A 238 -28.42 -5.71 4.34
N GLY A 239 -28.32 -4.60 3.61
CA GLY A 239 -28.41 -4.59 2.16
C GLY A 239 -27.24 -5.39 1.62
N GLU A 240 -27.56 -6.48 0.93
CA GLU A 240 -26.62 -7.46 0.38
C GLU A 240 -25.28 -6.83 -0.02
N PRO A 241 -24.14 -7.31 0.51
CA PRO A 241 -22.82 -6.81 0.18
C PRO A 241 -22.42 -7.37 -1.19
N GLY A 242 -23.08 -6.89 -2.24
CA GLY A 242 -22.65 -7.15 -3.60
C GLY A 242 -21.32 -6.44 -3.80
N ILE A 243 -20.21 -7.16 -3.71
CA ILE A 243 -18.87 -6.71 -4.11
C ILE A 243 -18.91 -6.05 -5.50
N PHE A 244 -19.75 -6.59 -6.38
CA PHE A 244 -20.05 -6.06 -7.72
C PHE A 244 -20.77 -4.72 -7.70
N LYS A 245 -21.60 -4.41 -6.68
CA LYS A 245 -22.22 -3.08 -6.53
C LYS A 245 -21.15 -1.99 -6.41
N GLY A 246 -20.03 -2.27 -5.72
CA GLY A 246 -18.90 -1.32 -5.64
C GLY A 246 -18.25 -1.04 -7.00
N LEU A 247 -18.01 -2.09 -7.80
CA LEU A 247 -17.47 -1.95 -9.15
C LEU A 247 -18.45 -1.24 -10.09
N THR A 248 -19.73 -1.64 -10.09
CA THR A 248 -20.78 -1.00 -10.88
C THR A 248 -20.92 0.47 -10.52
N LEU A 249 -20.87 0.81 -9.24
CA LEU A 249 -20.95 2.18 -8.75
C LEU A 249 -19.80 3.04 -9.25
N ILE A 250 -18.55 2.52 -9.23
CA ILE A 250 -17.38 3.20 -9.78
C ILE A 250 -17.56 3.47 -11.27
N LEU A 251 -18.05 2.49 -12.04
CA LEU A 251 -18.21 2.62 -13.50
C LEU A 251 -19.40 3.49 -13.91
N THR A 252 -20.36 3.71 -13.02
CA THR A 252 -21.57 4.50 -13.31
C THR A 252 -21.39 5.97 -12.91
N GLN A 253 -20.61 6.24 -11.85
CA GLN A 253 -20.48 7.58 -11.28
C GLN A 253 -19.24 8.30 -11.81
N PRO A 254 -19.37 9.40 -12.59
CA PRO A 254 -18.24 10.06 -13.23
C PRO A 254 -17.23 10.65 -12.23
N TYR A 255 -17.70 11.04 -11.05
CA TYR A 255 -16.82 11.50 -9.96
C TYR A 255 -15.92 10.36 -9.44
N LEU A 256 -16.46 9.15 -9.26
CA LEU A 256 -15.69 7.98 -8.84
C LEU A 256 -14.71 7.50 -9.91
N ILE A 257 -15.10 7.58 -11.20
CA ILE A 257 -14.18 7.37 -12.33
C ILE A 257 -13.03 8.37 -12.28
N GLY A 258 -13.31 9.64 -11.95
CA GLY A 258 -12.28 10.66 -11.78
C GLY A 258 -11.29 10.32 -10.65
N ILE A 259 -11.78 9.86 -9.50
CA ILE A 259 -10.93 9.40 -8.39
C ILE A 259 -10.09 8.20 -8.83
N LEU A 260 -10.69 7.21 -9.50
CA LEU A 260 -9.98 6.07 -10.09
C LEU A 260 -8.90 6.52 -11.08
N GLY A 261 -9.20 7.51 -11.91
CA GLY A 261 -8.27 8.09 -12.89
C GLY A 261 -7.05 8.72 -12.22
N ILE A 262 -7.22 9.45 -11.12
CA ILE A 262 -6.10 9.99 -10.33
C ILE A 262 -5.18 8.86 -9.85
N PHE A 263 -5.76 7.75 -9.39
CA PHE A 263 -5.02 6.59 -8.90
C PHE A 263 -4.27 5.88 -10.01
N PHE A 264 -4.93 5.72 -11.15
CA PHE A 264 -4.35 5.16 -12.35
C PHE A 264 -3.15 5.98 -12.83
N PHE A 265 -3.29 7.30 -13.03
CA PHE A 265 -2.20 8.13 -13.53
C PHE A 265 -1.02 8.22 -12.55
N GLN A 266 -1.31 8.31 -11.25
CA GLN A 266 -0.26 8.27 -10.23
C GLN A 266 0.50 6.94 -10.26
N GLY A 267 -0.22 5.82 -10.34
CA GLY A 267 0.37 4.50 -10.50
C GLY A 267 1.21 4.44 -11.76
N LEU A 268 0.70 4.93 -12.89
CA LEU A 268 1.33 4.82 -14.21
C LEU A 268 2.65 5.57 -14.22
N ILE A 269 2.59 6.87 -13.95
CA ILE A 269 3.77 7.74 -13.98
C ILE A 269 4.76 7.34 -12.89
N GLY A 270 4.27 6.93 -11.71
CA GLY A 270 5.13 6.42 -10.63
C GLY A 270 5.89 5.15 -11.00
N THR A 271 5.25 4.22 -11.71
CA THR A 271 5.88 2.96 -12.14
C THR A 271 6.90 3.21 -13.25
N GLU A 272 6.56 4.05 -14.23
CA GLU A 272 7.46 4.47 -15.30
C GLU A 272 8.72 5.17 -14.75
N LEU A 273 8.56 6.19 -13.91
CA LEU A 273 9.71 6.88 -13.30
C LEU A 273 10.56 5.93 -12.44
N SER A 274 9.93 4.99 -11.73
CA SER A 274 10.67 3.96 -10.98
C SER A 274 11.46 3.04 -11.92
N SER A 275 10.92 2.71 -13.10
CA SER A 275 11.61 1.93 -14.13
C SER A 275 12.85 2.68 -14.65
N TYR A 276 12.69 3.96 -15.04
CA TYR A 276 13.82 4.81 -15.45
C TYR A 276 14.89 4.91 -14.37
N PHE A 277 14.49 5.14 -13.11
CA PHE A 277 15.41 5.20 -11.98
C PHE A 277 16.19 3.89 -11.80
N ARG A 278 15.54 2.74 -11.92
CA ARG A 278 16.19 1.42 -11.82
C ARG A 278 17.13 1.16 -12.99
N THR A 279 16.78 1.61 -14.21
CA THR A 279 17.67 1.51 -15.38
C THR A 279 18.91 2.39 -15.19
N LEU A 280 18.75 3.62 -14.71
CA LEU A 280 19.87 4.51 -14.37
C LEU A 280 20.80 3.88 -13.31
N ALA A 281 20.23 3.29 -12.26
CA ALA A 281 21.01 2.58 -11.25
C ALA A 281 21.79 1.39 -11.83
N ARG A 282 21.25 0.69 -12.83
CA ARG A 282 21.96 -0.42 -13.51
C ARG A 282 23.12 0.08 -14.35
N THR A 283 22.97 1.20 -15.05
CA THR A 283 24.04 1.74 -15.90
C THR A 283 25.20 2.30 -15.09
N GLN A 284 24.90 2.87 -13.91
CA GLN A 284 25.91 3.50 -13.07
C GLN A 284 26.58 2.56 -12.06
N PHE A 285 25.87 1.53 -11.60
CA PHE A 285 26.40 0.52 -10.69
C PHE A 285 26.37 -0.85 -11.40
N PRO A 286 27.42 -1.20 -12.16
CA PRO A 286 27.51 -2.48 -12.85
C PRO A 286 27.56 -3.65 -11.87
N ALA A 287 28.26 -3.47 -10.74
CA ALA A 287 28.40 -4.45 -9.69
C ALA A 287 27.04 -4.73 -9.02
N PRO A 288 26.58 -6.00 -8.98
CA PRO A 288 25.27 -6.36 -8.41
C PRO A 288 25.10 -5.91 -6.94
N PHE A 289 26.15 -6.04 -6.14
CA PHE A 289 26.12 -5.68 -4.71
C PHE A 289 25.89 -4.18 -4.48
N GLU A 290 26.65 -3.32 -5.18
CA GLU A 290 26.51 -1.87 -5.08
C GLU A 290 25.13 -1.40 -5.53
N ARG A 291 24.61 -1.99 -6.61
CA ARG A 291 23.27 -1.70 -7.11
C ARG A 291 22.18 -2.09 -6.11
N ILE A 292 22.30 -3.26 -5.48
CA ILE A 292 21.35 -3.71 -4.45
C ILE A 292 21.40 -2.76 -3.25
N SER A 293 22.59 -2.36 -2.81
CA SER A 293 22.77 -1.40 -1.71
C SER A 293 22.17 -0.02 -2.03
N TYR A 294 22.37 0.48 -3.25
CA TYR A 294 21.81 1.76 -3.70
C TYR A 294 20.28 1.75 -3.74
N ILE A 295 19.68 0.70 -4.33
CA ILE A 295 18.21 0.54 -4.37
C ILE A 295 17.63 0.30 -2.97
N GLY A 296 18.34 -0.43 -2.11
CA GLY A 296 17.96 -0.62 -0.71
C GLY A 296 17.96 0.70 0.07
N SER A 297 19.01 1.53 -0.11
CA SER A 297 19.09 2.86 0.49
C SER A 297 17.97 3.77 0.00
N TYR A 298 17.69 3.76 -1.31
CA TYR A 298 16.54 4.49 -1.87
C TYR A 298 15.22 4.11 -1.17
N ALA A 299 14.94 2.81 -1.06
CA ALA A 299 13.71 2.34 -0.42
C ALA A 299 13.63 2.77 1.07
N PHE A 300 14.76 2.72 1.79
CA PHE A 300 14.85 3.20 3.16
C PHE A 300 14.52 4.69 3.27
N TYR A 301 15.17 5.55 2.48
CA TYR A 301 14.94 6.99 2.53
C TYR A 301 13.55 7.40 2.04
N VAL A 302 12.95 6.69 1.07
CA VAL A 302 11.54 6.88 0.70
C VAL A 302 10.65 6.67 1.91
N ASN A 303 10.82 5.59 2.67
CA ASN A 303 9.99 5.32 3.84
C ASN A 303 10.22 6.34 4.98
N ILE A 304 11.46 6.77 5.20
CA ILE A 304 11.74 7.87 6.15
C ILE A 304 11.06 9.16 5.68
N GLY A 305 11.13 9.47 4.39
CA GLY A 305 10.43 10.60 3.79
C GLY A 305 8.92 10.51 4.01
N ILE A 306 8.30 9.35 3.77
CA ILE A 306 6.87 9.11 4.02
C ILE A 306 6.55 9.30 5.50
N PHE A 307 7.38 8.78 6.41
CA PHE A 307 7.19 8.95 7.85
C PHE A 307 7.22 10.42 8.26
N LEU A 308 8.22 11.18 7.80
CA LEU A 308 8.32 12.62 8.04
C LEU A 308 7.14 13.38 7.41
N CYS A 309 6.73 13.00 6.21
CA CYS A 309 5.54 13.54 5.56
C CYS A 309 4.28 13.26 6.39
N PHE A 310 4.06 12.06 6.94
CA PHE A 310 2.90 11.83 7.82
C PHE A 310 2.99 12.58 9.14
N LEU A 311 4.20 12.68 9.71
CA LEU A 311 4.45 13.43 10.94
C LEU A 311 4.08 14.91 10.76
N PHE A 312 4.59 15.58 9.72
CA PHE A 312 4.37 17.01 9.49
C PHE A 312 3.17 17.35 8.59
N GLY A 313 2.67 16.36 7.84
CA GLY A 313 1.69 16.55 6.78
C GLY A 313 0.34 17.02 7.26
N ILE A 314 -0.03 16.70 8.50
CA ILE A 314 -1.30 17.13 9.10
C ILE A 314 -1.33 18.65 9.29
N ILE A 315 -0.19 19.26 9.62
CA ILE A 315 -0.06 20.73 9.73
C ILE A 315 -0.26 21.39 8.35
N ILE A 316 0.31 20.79 7.30
CA ILE A 316 0.22 21.30 5.94
C ILE A 316 -1.22 21.14 5.41
N LEU A 317 -1.82 19.97 5.57
CA LEU A 317 -3.18 19.67 5.12
C LEU A 317 -4.23 20.56 5.77
N ARG A 318 -4.12 20.79 7.09
CA ARG A 318 -5.05 21.65 7.84
C ARG A 318 -4.95 23.12 7.43
N ARG A 319 -3.78 23.55 6.96
CA ARG A 319 -3.53 24.92 6.51
C ARG A 319 -3.91 25.14 5.03
N TRP A 320 -3.83 24.09 4.21
CA TRP A 320 -4.18 24.14 2.79
C TRP A 320 -5.66 23.79 2.59
N ARG A 321 -6.55 24.77 2.76
CA ARG A 321 -8.00 24.67 2.52
C ARG A 321 -8.41 24.37 1.06
N ALA A 322 -7.48 23.99 0.19
CA ALA A 322 -7.70 23.79 -1.24
C ALA A 322 -7.28 22.38 -1.69
N VAL A 323 -8.13 21.38 -1.37
CA VAL A 323 -8.03 20.02 -1.94
C VAL A 323 -7.78 20.04 -3.46
N PRO A 324 -8.43 20.91 -4.28
CA PRO A 324 -8.17 20.95 -5.72
C PRO A 324 -6.72 21.31 -6.08
N ALA A 325 -6.09 22.22 -5.31
CA ALA A 325 -4.70 22.62 -5.55
C ALA A 325 -3.73 21.47 -5.25
N LEU A 326 -3.99 20.68 -4.20
CA LEU A 326 -3.19 19.51 -3.85
C LEU A 326 -3.26 18.42 -4.93
N LEU A 327 -4.42 18.22 -5.56
CA LEU A 327 -4.58 17.23 -6.63
C LEU A 327 -3.78 17.62 -7.88
N VAL A 328 -3.69 18.90 -8.21
CA VAL A 328 -2.94 19.40 -9.37
C VAL A 328 -1.44 19.49 -9.08
N PHE A 329 -1.06 19.73 -7.82
CA PHE A 329 0.35 19.74 -7.42
C PHE A 329 1.05 18.40 -7.68
N MET A 330 0.33 17.28 -7.54
CA MET A 330 0.85 15.93 -7.81
C MET A 330 1.42 15.76 -9.23
N PRO A 331 0.64 15.88 -10.32
CA PRO A 331 1.15 15.72 -11.67
C PRO A 331 2.26 16.73 -12.00
N LEU A 332 2.20 17.94 -11.45
CA LEU A 332 3.26 18.94 -11.64
C LEU A 332 4.59 18.49 -11.01
N LEU A 333 4.54 17.93 -9.80
CA LEU A 333 5.71 17.38 -9.12
C LEU A 333 6.33 16.22 -9.91
N PHE A 334 5.51 15.28 -10.38
CA PHE A 334 5.97 14.17 -11.23
C PHE A 334 6.49 14.64 -12.59
N GLY A 335 5.88 15.67 -13.18
CA GLY A 335 6.35 16.30 -14.41
C GLY A 335 7.71 16.96 -14.24
N LEU A 336 7.95 17.64 -13.12
CA LEU A 336 9.26 18.20 -12.78
C LEU A 336 10.32 17.10 -12.67
N VAL A 337 10.00 15.99 -12.00
CA VAL A 337 10.92 14.84 -11.90
C VAL A 337 11.20 14.25 -13.29
N ALA A 338 10.19 14.09 -14.15
CA ALA A 338 10.38 13.61 -15.51
C ALA A 338 11.29 14.55 -16.35
N LEU A 339 11.14 15.87 -16.21
CA LEU A 339 12.03 16.84 -16.83
C LEU A 339 13.45 16.75 -16.27
N ALA A 340 13.59 16.54 -14.96
CA ALA A 340 14.90 16.33 -14.33
C ALA A 340 15.59 15.09 -14.91
N PHE A 341 14.89 13.96 -15.09
CA PHE A 341 15.46 12.78 -15.75
C PHE A 341 15.89 13.05 -17.19
N LYS A 342 15.17 13.91 -17.92
CA LYS A 342 15.48 14.24 -19.32
C LYS A 342 16.71 15.15 -19.46
N TYR A 343 16.81 16.17 -18.61
CA TYR A 343 17.82 17.24 -18.76
C TYR A 343 19.01 17.13 -17.79
N HIS A 344 18.87 16.40 -16.68
CA HIS A 344 19.90 16.26 -15.66
C HIS A 344 20.20 14.79 -15.37
N ALA A 345 21.39 14.32 -15.73
CA ALA A 345 21.83 12.95 -15.46
C ALA A 345 22.48 12.77 -14.07
N GLN A 346 22.41 13.77 -13.18
CA GLN A 346 23.07 13.68 -11.86
C GLN A 346 22.28 12.77 -10.92
N THR A 347 22.86 11.61 -10.63
CA THR A 347 22.28 10.53 -9.83
C THR A 347 21.81 10.95 -8.44
N ASN A 348 22.60 11.77 -7.74
CA ASN A 348 22.27 12.17 -6.38
C ASN A 348 21.05 13.11 -6.36
N LEU A 349 20.95 14.03 -7.32
CA LEU A 349 19.80 14.90 -7.46
C LEU A 349 18.54 14.09 -7.77
N LEU A 350 18.62 13.17 -8.75
CA LEU A 350 17.51 12.30 -9.13
C LEU A 350 17.08 11.37 -8.00
N PHE A 351 18.03 10.88 -7.19
CA PHE A 351 17.76 10.08 -6.00
C PHE A 351 16.86 10.84 -5.02
N TRP A 352 17.27 12.03 -4.60
CA TRP A 352 16.50 12.82 -3.63
C TRP A 352 15.18 13.34 -4.19
N LEU A 353 15.13 13.70 -5.48
CA LEU A 353 13.88 14.06 -6.15
C LEU A 353 12.90 12.89 -6.20
N MET A 354 13.37 11.68 -6.47
CA MET A 354 12.54 10.46 -6.42
C MET A 354 12.06 10.16 -5.00
N VAL A 355 12.96 10.26 -4.00
CA VAL A 355 12.60 10.09 -2.58
C VAL A 355 11.49 11.06 -2.17
N LEU A 356 11.67 12.35 -2.46
CA LEU A 356 10.73 13.40 -2.09
C LEU A 356 9.40 13.26 -2.83
N SER A 357 9.43 13.04 -4.15
CA SER A 357 8.20 12.89 -4.94
C SER A 357 7.37 11.68 -4.50
N GLN A 358 8.00 10.53 -4.26
CA GLN A 358 7.31 9.34 -3.75
C GLN A 358 6.75 9.53 -2.34
N ALA A 359 7.50 10.20 -1.46
CA ALA A 359 7.07 10.48 -0.10
C ALA A 359 5.84 11.41 -0.06
N ILE A 360 5.91 12.54 -0.77
CA ILE A 360 4.81 13.48 -0.87
C ILE A 360 3.61 12.82 -1.56
N ALA A 361 3.83 12.04 -2.62
CA ALA A 361 2.77 11.36 -3.34
C ALA A 361 1.99 10.38 -2.46
N GLN A 362 2.68 9.55 -1.68
CA GLN A 362 2.04 8.62 -0.75
C GLN A 362 1.27 9.34 0.36
N MET A 363 1.82 10.44 0.90
CA MET A 363 1.15 11.24 1.92
C MET A 363 -0.13 11.88 1.36
N LEU A 364 0.03 12.69 0.31
CA LEU A 364 -1.08 13.46 -0.27
C LEU A 364 -2.16 12.55 -0.80
N TYR A 365 -1.82 11.41 -1.40
CA TYR A 365 -2.79 10.43 -1.84
C TYR A 365 -3.63 9.86 -0.69
N ARG A 366 -2.98 9.34 0.37
CA ARG A 366 -3.71 8.71 1.49
C ARG A 366 -4.56 9.70 2.27
N SER A 367 -4.17 10.97 2.30
CA SER A 367 -4.88 12.02 3.02
C SER A 367 -5.94 12.74 2.17
N ALA A 368 -5.65 13.02 0.89
CA ALA A 368 -6.59 13.68 -0.02
C ALA A 368 -7.73 12.73 -0.42
N LEU A 369 -7.47 11.43 -0.55
CA LEU A 369 -8.51 10.44 -0.84
C LEU A 369 -9.68 10.54 0.13
N ARG A 370 -9.38 10.60 1.44
CA ARG A 370 -10.42 10.68 2.47
C ARG A 370 -11.25 11.95 2.36
N GLN A 371 -10.61 13.05 1.95
CA GLN A 371 -11.32 14.29 1.71
C GLN A 371 -12.20 14.20 0.46
N LEU A 372 -11.74 13.56 -0.61
CA LEU A 372 -12.53 13.38 -1.84
C LEU A 372 -13.82 12.58 -1.62
N TYR A 373 -13.88 11.73 -0.60
CA TYR A 373 -15.09 11.00 -0.22
C TYR A 373 -16.03 11.77 0.73
N VAL A 374 -15.65 12.94 1.25
CA VAL A 374 -16.52 13.77 2.10
C VAL A 374 -17.87 14.09 1.43
N PRO A 375 -17.94 14.50 0.15
CA PRO A 375 -19.21 14.76 -0.52
C PRO A 375 -19.91 13.49 -1.03
N THR A 376 -19.47 12.29 -0.63
CA THR A 376 -20.11 11.01 -1.02
C THR A 376 -20.82 10.37 0.17
N SER A 377 -21.84 9.56 -0.08
CA SER A 377 -22.51 8.80 0.96
C SER A 377 -21.58 7.77 1.58
N SER A 378 -21.80 7.44 2.86
CA SER A 378 -20.98 6.48 3.61
C SER A 378 -20.94 5.09 2.97
N ASP A 379 -22.04 4.68 2.32
CA ASP A 379 -22.15 3.42 1.60
C ASP A 379 -21.27 3.39 0.34
N VAL A 380 -21.27 4.49 -0.43
CA VAL A 380 -20.43 4.67 -1.62
C VAL A 380 -18.96 4.62 -1.24
N HIS A 381 -18.55 5.42 -0.26
CA HIS A 381 -17.17 5.48 0.22
C HIS A 381 -16.64 4.10 0.59
N PHE A 382 -17.37 3.33 1.40
CA PHE A 382 -16.94 2.00 1.85
C PHE A 382 -16.83 1.01 0.68
N LYS A 383 -17.79 1.02 -0.25
CA LYS A 383 -17.83 0.08 -1.37
C LYS A 383 -16.83 0.41 -2.46
N SER A 384 -16.57 1.69 -2.75
CA SER A 384 -15.69 2.09 -3.86
C SER A 384 -14.22 2.19 -3.46
N GLN A 385 -13.92 2.53 -2.21
CA GLN A 385 -12.54 2.82 -1.78
C GLN A 385 -11.60 1.62 -1.99
N ALA A 386 -12.01 0.43 -1.55
CA ALA A 386 -11.18 -0.77 -1.67
C ALA A 386 -10.90 -1.12 -3.14
N TRP A 387 -11.90 -0.98 -4.01
CA TRP A 387 -11.75 -1.21 -5.45
C TRP A 387 -10.82 -0.19 -6.09
N ILE A 388 -10.98 1.10 -5.79
CA ILE A 388 -10.14 2.15 -6.34
C ILE A 388 -8.68 1.99 -5.90
N GLU A 389 -8.43 1.68 -4.61
CA GLU A 389 -7.08 1.45 -4.08
C GLU A 389 -6.37 0.23 -4.68
N VAL A 390 -7.11 -0.84 -4.98
CA VAL A 390 -6.55 -2.07 -5.57
C VAL A 390 -6.37 -1.93 -7.08
N PHE A 391 -7.42 -1.51 -7.80
CA PHE A 391 -7.42 -1.53 -9.25
C PHE A 391 -6.77 -0.30 -9.86
N GLY A 392 -6.81 0.88 -9.23
CA GLY A 392 -6.20 2.09 -9.80
C GLY A 392 -4.71 1.89 -10.14
N PRO A 393 -3.84 1.60 -9.15
CA PRO A 393 -2.43 1.30 -9.41
C PRO A 393 -2.22 -0.01 -10.18
N GLY A 394 -3.08 -1.01 -9.99
CA GLY A 394 -2.98 -2.30 -10.69
C GLY A 394 -3.18 -2.19 -12.21
N LEU A 395 -4.17 -1.42 -12.63
CA LEU A 395 -4.45 -1.12 -14.05
C LEU A 395 -3.30 -0.34 -14.68
N ALA A 396 -2.64 0.53 -13.92
CA ALA A 396 -1.51 1.31 -14.41
C ALA A 396 -0.30 0.45 -14.80
N GLY A 397 -0.07 -0.65 -14.09
CA GLY A 397 0.94 -1.66 -14.46
C GLY A 397 0.66 -2.36 -15.80
N LEU A 398 -0.59 -2.31 -16.30
CA LEU A 398 -0.96 -2.86 -17.62
C LEU A 398 -0.52 -1.93 -18.75
N SER A 399 -0.53 -0.62 -18.54
CA SER A 399 -0.21 0.37 -19.58
C SER A 399 1.29 0.56 -19.83
N SER A 400 2.17 0.09 -18.94
CA SER A 400 3.63 0.09 -19.16
C SER A 400 4.10 -0.92 -20.23
N LEU A 401 3.16 -1.58 -20.92
CA LEU A 401 3.44 -2.47 -22.06
C LEU A 401 3.97 -1.72 -23.29
N ASN A 402 3.71 -0.41 -23.41
CA ASN A 402 4.17 0.41 -24.53
C ASN A 402 5.24 1.43 -24.08
N ASN A 403 6.52 1.01 -24.09
CA ASN A 403 7.70 1.83 -23.80
C ASN A 403 7.92 2.94 -24.85
N SER A 404 7.07 3.95 -24.87
CA SER A 404 7.33 5.18 -25.65
C SER A 404 7.36 6.37 -24.72
N SER A 405 8.53 7.02 -24.63
CA SER A 405 8.77 8.25 -23.85
C SER A 405 7.77 9.38 -24.15
N PHE A 406 7.08 9.30 -25.29
CA PHE A 406 6.00 10.19 -25.71
C PHE A 406 4.73 10.06 -24.85
N LEU A 407 4.48 8.90 -24.23
CA LEU A 407 3.30 8.66 -23.39
C LEU A 407 3.36 9.39 -22.04
N LEU A 408 4.56 9.71 -21.52
CA LEU A 408 4.69 10.38 -20.22
C LEU A 408 4.12 11.81 -20.23
N GLY A 409 4.43 12.59 -21.27
CA GLY A 409 3.93 13.97 -21.40
C GLY A 409 2.41 14.02 -21.54
N GLY A 410 1.84 13.17 -22.41
CA GLY A 410 0.39 13.05 -22.57
C GLY A 410 -0.31 12.59 -21.30
N SER A 411 0.26 11.62 -20.59
CA SER A 411 -0.30 11.08 -19.34
C SER A 411 -0.32 12.13 -18.22
N ILE A 412 0.72 12.97 -18.10
CA ILE A 412 0.75 14.05 -17.10
C ILE A 412 -0.32 15.10 -17.40
N LEU A 413 -0.49 15.49 -18.68
CA LEU A 413 -1.53 16.45 -19.08
C LEU A 413 -2.94 15.90 -18.79
N LEU A 414 -3.20 14.65 -19.16
CA LEU A 414 -4.46 13.97 -18.84
C LEU A 414 -4.69 13.89 -17.33
N TRP A 415 -3.65 13.61 -16.55
CA TRP A 415 -3.74 13.60 -15.10
C TRP A 415 -4.13 14.96 -14.53
N ILE A 416 -3.55 16.06 -15.04
CA ILE A 416 -3.93 17.43 -14.64
C ILE A 416 -5.41 17.69 -14.96
N VAL A 417 -5.88 17.29 -16.15
CA VAL A 417 -7.29 17.47 -16.54
C VAL A 417 -8.22 16.72 -15.59
N VAL A 418 -7.92 15.46 -15.27
CA VAL A 418 -8.71 14.67 -14.33
C VAL A 418 -8.65 15.28 -12.92
N ALA A 419 -7.48 15.70 -12.45
CA ALA A 419 -7.30 16.35 -11.15
C ALA A 419 -8.12 17.65 -11.04
N LEU A 420 -8.15 18.46 -12.10
CA LEU A 420 -8.95 19.68 -12.17
C LEU A 420 -10.44 19.38 -12.17
N TYR A 421 -10.90 18.36 -12.91
CA TYR A 421 -12.30 17.94 -12.93
C TYR A 421 -12.77 17.48 -11.54
N VAL A 422 -12.03 16.56 -10.91
CA VAL A 422 -12.35 16.05 -9.58
C VAL A 422 -12.29 17.17 -8.54
N GLY A 423 -11.26 18.02 -8.59
CA GLY A 423 -11.12 19.15 -7.69
C GLY A 423 -12.25 20.17 -7.80
N LYS A 424 -12.66 20.54 -9.03
CA LYS A 424 -13.80 21.45 -9.25
C LYS A 424 -15.11 20.86 -8.74
N THR A 425 -15.36 19.57 -9.03
CA THR A 425 -16.57 18.86 -8.59
C THR A 425 -16.62 18.79 -7.07
N TYR A 426 -15.52 18.40 -6.42
CA TYR A 426 -15.37 18.40 -4.97
C TYR A 426 -15.69 19.78 -4.36
N LYS A 427 -15.04 20.83 -4.88
CA LYS A 427 -15.22 22.19 -4.36
C LYS A 427 -16.68 22.65 -4.50
N LYS A 428 -17.29 22.44 -5.67
CA LYS A 428 -18.69 22.79 -5.92
C LYS A 428 -19.62 22.09 -4.93
N SER A 429 -19.38 20.82 -4.62
CA SER A 429 -20.24 20.04 -3.74
C SER A 429 -20.07 20.36 -2.26
N VAL A 430 -18.85 20.67 -1.83
CA VAL A 430 -18.60 21.19 -0.48
C VAL A 430 -19.22 22.58 -0.31
N ASP A 431 -19.04 23.48 -1.28
CA ASP A 431 -19.58 24.84 -1.22
C ASP A 431 -21.12 24.85 -1.28
N SER A 432 -21.74 23.88 -1.97
CA SER A 432 -23.20 23.74 -2.07
C SER A 432 -23.83 22.78 -1.06
N ASN A 433 -23.02 22.14 -0.21
CA ASN A 433 -23.43 21.08 0.73
C ASN A 433 -24.28 19.97 0.06
N THR A 434 -23.92 19.58 -1.16
CA THR A 434 -24.62 18.56 -1.95
C THR A 434 -23.85 17.26 -1.99
N VAL A 435 -24.58 16.13 -1.94
CA VAL A 435 -24.00 14.80 -2.10
C VAL A 435 -23.80 14.53 -3.60
N VAL A 436 -22.59 14.15 -3.99
CA VAL A 436 -22.23 13.86 -5.40
C VAL A 436 -22.62 12.45 -5.80
N CYS A 437 -22.48 11.49 -4.88
CA CYS A 437 -22.73 10.06 -5.08
C CYS A 437 -23.22 9.40 -3.80
#